data_AF-A0A1B6J8W3-F1
#
_entry.id   AF-A0A1B6J8W3-F1
#
_cell.length_a   1.000
_cell.length_b   1.000
_cell.length_c   1.000
_cell.angle_alpha   90.00
_cell.angle_beta   90.00
_cell.angle_gamma   90.00
#
_symmetry.space_group_name_H-M   'P 1'
#
loop_
_entity.id
_entity.type
_entity.pdbx_description
1 polymer ?
#
loop_
_entity_poly.entity_id
_entity_poly.type
_entity_poly.pdbx_seq_one_letter_code
_entity_poly.pdbx_strand_id
1 'polypeptide(L)'
;CTNVCSAQYITTTEEYMKSNCDIYDDLISEGVLEPLKCLVVGLRPHGNNRNYVLPKGSGFLVKNFFGRAKLNETKFHHHVSKIDRVNDKWTVETKTGEKEDFDIVILTMPVPQLLLLEGTIKSELNADVVNNLKSVTYSSRYVLVLFFLDKINEEWGAQYIDKDPIFR
;
A
#
# COMPACT_ATOMS: atom_id res chain seq x y z
N CYS A 1 -7.71 -11.85 -16.61
CA CYS A 1 -7.92 -10.56 -15.92
C CYS A 1 -7.22 -10.58 -14.57
N THR A 2 -6.29 -9.67 -14.34
CA THR A 2 -5.74 -9.39 -13.01
C THR A 2 -6.66 -8.34 -12.37
N ASN A 3 -7.41 -8.71 -11.34
CA ASN A 3 -8.26 -7.76 -10.61
C ASN A 3 -7.51 -7.13 -9.43
N VAL A 4 -7.84 -5.88 -9.12
CA VAL A 4 -7.26 -5.14 -8.01
C VAL A 4 -8.13 -5.33 -6.77
N CYS A 5 -7.67 -6.13 -5.81
CA CYS A 5 -8.38 -6.35 -4.54
C CYS A 5 -8.26 -5.17 -3.55
N SER A 6 -7.58 -4.09 -3.93
CA SER A 6 -7.27 -2.96 -3.06
C SER A 6 -7.46 -1.62 -3.80
N ALA A 7 -6.51 -0.68 -3.71
CA ALA A 7 -6.62 0.66 -4.26
C ALA A 7 -7.01 0.64 -5.76
N GLN A 8 -8.20 1.14 -6.07
CA GLN A 8 -8.81 1.03 -7.41
C GLN A 8 -8.23 2.03 -8.41
N TYR A 9 -7.89 3.24 -7.95
CA TYR A 9 -7.28 4.30 -8.73
C TYR A 9 -6.50 5.24 -7.80
N ILE A 10 -5.62 6.07 -8.36
CA ILE A 10 -4.82 7.06 -7.64
C ILE A 10 -5.43 8.44 -7.90
N THR A 11 -5.77 9.17 -6.83
CA THR A 11 -6.18 10.58 -6.91
C THR A 11 -5.05 11.46 -6.44
N THR A 12 -4.73 12.50 -7.21
CA THR A 12 -3.71 13.50 -6.84
C THR A 12 -4.22 14.92 -7.05
N THR A 13 -3.73 15.84 -6.22
CA THR A 13 -3.89 17.28 -6.44
C THR A 13 -2.83 17.76 -7.44
N GLU A 14 -3.07 18.92 -8.07
CA GLU A 14 -2.07 19.53 -8.97
C GLU A 14 -0.79 19.94 -8.22
N GLU A 15 -0.90 20.38 -6.98
CA GLU A 15 0.24 20.75 -6.14
C GLU A 15 1.11 19.53 -5.82
N TYR A 16 0.50 18.42 -5.38
CA TYR A 16 1.25 17.20 -5.06
C TYR A 16 1.94 16.61 -6.30
N MET A 17 1.26 16.67 -7.45
CA MET A 17 1.82 16.23 -8.73
C MET A 17 3.02 17.09 -9.15
N LYS A 18 2.97 18.41 -8.96
CA LYS A 18 4.11 19.30 -9.25
C LYS A 18 5.30 19.01 -8.34
N SER A 19 5.06 18.79 -7.04
CA SER A 19 6.11 18.49 -6.07
C SER A 19 6.77 17.12 -6.25
N ASN A 20 6.12 16.19 -6.97
CA ASN A 20 6.61 14.84 -7.24
C ASN A 20 6.60 14.55 -8.75
N CYS A 21 6.85 15.58 -9.58
CA CYS A 21 6.69 15.49 -11.03
C CYS A 21 7.58 14.43 -11.67
N ASP A 22 8.81 14.30 -11.17
CA ASP A 22 9.75 13.24 -11.53
C ASP A 22 9.13 11.84 -11.42
N ILE A 23 8.46 11.56 -10.30
CA ILE A 23 7.81 10.26 -10.06
C ILE A 23 6.62 10.07 -11.02
N TYR A 24 5.76 11.08 -11.15
CA TYR A 24 4.56 10.96 -11.99
C TYR A 24 4.91 10.85 -13.47
N ASP A 25 5.81 11.67 -13.97
CA ASP A 25 6.21 11.70 -15.39
C ASP A 25 6.88 10.38 -15.79
N ASP A 26 7.73 9.83 -14.93
CA ASP A 26 8.33 8.52 -15.11
C ASP A 26 7.28 7.40 -15.18
N LEU A 27 6.37 7.35 -14.21
CA LEU A 27 5.33 6.31 -14.16
C LEU A 27 4.37 6.40 -15.35
N ILE A 28 4.08 7.61 -15.82
CA ILE A 28 3.24 7.84 -17.01
C ILE A 28 3.99 7.43 -18.28
N SER A 29 5.25 7.81 -18.44
CA SER A 29 6.05 7.50 -19.63
C SER A 29 6.30 5.99 -19.79
N GLU A 30 6.42 5.25 -18.68
CA GLU A 30 6.55 3.78 -18.67
C GLU A 30 5.22 3.03 -18.83
N GLY A 31 4.10 3.76 -18.91
CA GLY A 31 2.75 3.19 -18.95
C GLY A 31 2.44 2.35 -17.70
N VAL A 32 3.01 2.71 -16.54
CA VAL A 32 2.62 2.16 -15.23
C VAL A 32 1.33 2.83 -14.77
N LEU A 33 1.21 4.13 -15.05
CA LEU A 33 0.10 5.00 -14.66
C LEU A 33 -0.56 5.61 -15.91
N GLU A 34 -1.89 5.61 -15.97
CA GLU A 34 -2.65 6.24 -17.07
C GLU A 34 -3.80 7.08 -16.53
N PRO A 35 -4.20 8.19 -17.19
CA PRO A 35 -5.39 8.94 -16.78
C PRO A 35 -6.65 8.06 -16.78
N LEU A 36 -7.49 8.21 -15.74
CA LEU A 36 -8.77 7.53 -15.64
C LEU A 36 -9.73 8.05 -16.73
N LYS A 37 -10.15 7.17 -17.63
CA LYS A 37 -11.01 7.50 -18.78
C LYS A 37 -12.48 7.10 -18.62
N CYS A 38 -12.79 6.20 -17.68
CA CYS A 38 -14.16 5.74 -17.49
C CYS A 38 -14.96 6.66 -16.57
N LEU A 39 -16.28 6.64 -16.72
CA LEU A 39 -17.19 7.33 -15.81
C LEU A 39 -17.22 6.61 -14.45
N VAL A 40 -17.00 7.37 -13.38
CA VAL A 40 -17.18 6.90 -12.00
C VAL A 40 -18.39 7.57 -11.39
N VAL A 41 -19.48 6.81 -11.23
CA VAL A 41 -20.74 7.30 -10.70
C VAL A 41 -20.60 7.58 -9.20
N GLY A 42 -21.10 8.73 -8.75
CA GLY A 42 -21.02 9.13 -7.34
C GLY A 42 -19.65 9.64 -6.90
N LEU A 43 -18.68 9.74 -7.81
CA LEU A 43 -17.41 10.40 -7.53
C LEU A 43 -17.67 11.88 -7.21
N ARG A 44 -17.29 12.32 -6.00
CA ARG A 44 -17.38 13.73 -5.63
C ARG A 44 -16.20 14.48 -6.25
N PRO A 45 -16.43 15.45 -7.15
CA PRO A 45 -15.36 16.27 -7.67
C PRO A 45 -14.79 17.12 -6.53
N HIS A 46 -13.52 16.89 -6.17
CA HIS A 46 -12.80 17.70 -5.20
C HIS A 46 -11.79 18.57 -5.93
N GLY A 47 -12.15 19.84 -6.19
CA GLY A 47 -11.26 20.81 -6.84
C GLY A 47 -10.69 20.33 -8.18
N ASN A 48 -9.41 20.64 -8.42
CA ASN A 48 -8.66 20.25 -9.62
C ASN A 48 -7.98 18.86 -9.48
N ASN A 49 -8.60 17.93 -8.76
CA ASN A 49 -8.01 16.60 -8.59
C ASN A 49 -8.01 15.82 -9.92
N ARG A 50 -6.91 15.11 -10.16
CA ARG A 50 -6.75 14.20 -11.30
C ARG A 50 -6.76 12.76 -10.80
N ASN A 51 -7.41 11.89 -11.56
CA ASN A 51 -7.51 10.47 -11.25
C ASN A 51 -6.76 9.64 -12.29
N TYR A 52 -6.03 8.64 -11.81
CA TYR A 52 -5.21 7.76 -12.63
C TYR A 52 -5.46 6.29 -12.29
N VAL A 53 -5.30 5.42 -13.27
CA VAL A 53 -5.40 3.97 -13.13
C VAL A 53 -4.06 3.29 -13.36
N LEU A 54 -3.94 2.07 -12.84
CA LEU A 54 -2.77 1.22 -13.02
C LEU A 54 -3.15 0.07 -13.97
N PRO A 55 -3.02 0.24 -15.30
CA PRO A 55 -3.50 -0.73 -16.30
C PRO A 55 -2.85 -2.12 -16.15
N LYS A 56 -1.62 -2.16 -15.63
CA LYS A 56 -0.87 -3.41 -15.34
C LYS A 56 -1.18 -3.98 -13.96
N GLY A 57 -2.10 -3.37 -13.21
CA GLY A 57 -2.48 -3.72 -11.84
C GLY A 57 -1.58 -3.07 -10.78
N SER A 58 -2.12 -2.89 -9.57
CA SER A 58 -1.41 -2.21 -8.48
C SER A 58 -0.14 -2.92 -8.02
N GLY A 59 -0.09 -4.24 -8.09
CA GLY A 59 1.13 -5.00 -7.80
C GLY A 59 2.29 -4.70 -8.75
N PHE A 60 2.01 -4.28 -9.99
CA PHE A 60 3.06 -3.89 -10.94
C PHE A 60 3.76 -2.59 -10.52
N LEU A 61 3.04 -1.64 -9.92
CA LEU A 61 3.62 -0.40 -9.40
C LEU A 61 4.73 -0.70 -8.37
N VAL A 62 4.45 -1.59 -7.41
CA VAL A 62 5.43 -2.00 -6.39
C VAL A 62 6.63 -2.71 -7.03
N LYS A 63 6.37 -3.63 -7.97
CA LYS A 63 7.44 -4.33 -8.71
C LYS A 63 8.32 -3.36 -9.49
N ASN A 64 7.74 -2.32 -10.09
CA ASN A 64 8.48 -1.29 -10.82
C ASN A 64 9.45 -0.56 -9.88
N PHE A 65 8.98 -0.08 -8.71
CA PHE A 65 9.85 0.56 -7.72
C PHE A 65 10.94 -0.40 -7.20
N PHE A 66 10.62 -1.66 -6.94
CA PHE A 66 11.62 -2.64 -6.50
C PHE A 66 12.69 -2.89 -7.55
N GLY A 67 12.29 -2.94 -8.83
CA GLY A 67 13.21 -3.04 -9.97
C GLY A 67 14.14 -1.83 -10.09
N ARG A 68 13.59 -0.60 -9.96
CA ARG A 68 14.39 0.64 -9.96
C ARG A 68 15.40 0.69 -8.82
N ALA A 69 14.99 0.24 -7.62
CA ALA A 69 15.84 0.13 -6.45
C ALA A 69 16.83 -1.05 -6.51
N LYS A 70 16.76 -1.89 -7.55
CA LYS A 70 17.60 -3.09 -7.74
C LYS A 70 17.58 -4.00 -6.50
N LEU A 71 16.39 -4.18 -5.91
CA LEU A 71 16.19 -5.06 -4.77
C LEU A 71 16.32 -6.52 -5.22
N ASN A 72 17.45 -7.16 -4.89
CA ASN A 72 17.78 -8.51 -5.35
C ASN A 72 17.32 -9.61 -4.37
N GLU A 73 17.04 -9.27 -3.10
CA GLU A 73 16.86 -10.25 -2.01
C GLU A 73 15.50 -10.09 -1.30
N THR A 74 14.40 -10.04 -2.07
CA THR A 74 13.06 -10.01 -1.46
C THR A 74 12.67 -11.41 -0.98
N LYS A 75 12.50 -11.58 0.33
CA LYS A 75 12.09 -12.85 0.94
C LYS A 75 10.59 -12.85 1.26
N PHE A 76 9.83 -13.74 0.63
CA PHE A 76 8.39 -13.93 0.89
C PHE A 76 8.16 -14.99 1.96
N HIS A 77 6.99 -14.97 2.61
CA HIS A 77 6.67 -15.86 3.74
C HIS A 77 7.61 -15.72 4.95
N HIS A 78 8.37 -14.62 5.03
CA HIS A 78 9.27 -14.30 6.14
C HIS A 78 8.56 -13.35 7.11
N HIS A 79 7.69 -13.90 7.95
CA HIS A 79 6.96 -13.11 8.93
C HIS A 79 7.85 -12.79 10.12
N VAL A 80 8.33 -11.55 10.20
CA VAL A 80 9.11 -11.04 11.35
C VAL A 80 8.23 -11.03 12.60
N SER A 81 8.72 -11.61 13.69
CA SER A 81 8.05 -11.63 15.00
C SER A 81 8.81 -10.89 16.10
N LYS A 82 10.14 -10.82 15.99
CA LYS A 82 10.99 -10.26 17.06
C LYS A 82 12.16 -9.47 16.48
N ILE A 83 12.49 -8.36 17.11
CA ILE A 83 13.63 -7.52 16.75
C ILE A 83 14.37 -7.12 18.02
N ASP A 84 15.63 -7.52 18.12
CA ASP A 84 16.50 -7.24 19.25
C ASP A 84 17.73 -6.43 18.82
N ARG A 85 18.21 -5.56 19.69
CA ARG A 85 19.49 -4.86 19.55
C ARG A 85 20.58 -5.67 20.25
N VAL A 86 21.51 -6.24 19.49
CA VAL A 86 22.60 -7.09 19.99
C VAL A 86 23.92 -6.59 19.41
N ASN A 87 24.90 -6.24 20.25
CA ASN A 87 26.25 -5.83 19.85
C ASN A 87 26.27 -4.79 18.70
N ASP A 88 25.52 -3.71 18.86
CA ASP A 88 25.37 -2.62 17.88
C ASP A 88 24.74 -3.00 16.53
N LYS A 89 24.11 -4.17 16.43
CA LYS A 89 23.31 -4.60 15.30
C LYS A 89 21.87 -4.91 15.70
N TRP A 90 21.00 -4.95 14.71
CA TRP A 90 19.62 -5.40 14.86
C TRP A 90 19.50 -6.85 14.41
N THR A 91 19.25 -7.75 15.34
CA THR A 91 18.92 -9.14 15.04
C THR A 91 17.42 -9.24 14.81
N VAL A 92 17.02 -9.61 13.60
CA VAL A 92 15.63 -9.79 13.20
C VAL A 92 15.33 -11.28 13.17
N GLU A 93 14.29 -11.68 13.89
CA GLU A 93 13.84 -13.08 13.99
C GLU A 93 12.43 -13.25 13.42
N THR A 94 12.27 -14.28 12.58
CA THR A 94 10.99 -14.65 11.99
C THR A 94 10.22 -15.65 12.86
N LYS A 95 8.93 -15.83 12.58
CA LYS A 95 8.09 -16.84 13.26
C LYS A 95 8.56 -18.28 13.05
N THR A 96 9.32 -18.54 11.98
CA THR A 96 9.90 -19.87 11.72
C THR A 96 11.23 -20.08 12.46
N GLY A 97 11.72 -19.06 13.18
CA GLY A 97 12.94 -19.11 13.97
C GLY A 97 14.21 -18.72 13.22
N GLU A 98 14.09 -18.29 11.96
CA GLU A 98 15.23 -17.78 11.19
C GLU A 98 15.66 -16.42 11.73
N LYS A 99 16.98 -16.18 11.79
CA LYS A 99 17.59 -14.96 12.32
C LYS A 99 18.58 -14.37 11.34
N GLU A 100 18.58 -13.05 11.23
CA GLU A 100 19.50 -12.31 10.36
C GLU A 100 19.83 -10.95 11.01
N ASP A 101 21.09 -10.53 10.88
CA ASP A 101 21.59 -9.31 11.51
C ASP A 101 21.70 -8.17 10.51
N PHE A 102 21.21 -6.99 10.89
CA PHE A 102 21.20 -5.79 10.05
C PHE A 102 21.78 -4.58 10.79
N ASP A 103 22.43 -3.70 10.05
CA ASP A 103 22.89 -2.41 10.60
C ASP A 103 21.70 -1.46 10.81
N ILE A 104 20.72 -1.49 9.90
CA ILE A 104 19.52 -0.63 9.90
C ILE A 104 18.29 -1.48 9.57
N VAL A 105 17.17 -1.20 10.26
CA VAL A 105 15.86 -1.80 9.99
C VAL A 105 14.84 -0.69 9.75
N ILE A 106 14.06 -0.80 8.66
CA ILE A 106 12.97 0.12 8.33
C ILE A 106 11.66 -0.66 8.39
N LEU A 107 10.71 -0.20 9.22
CA LEU A 107 9.43 -0.85 9.44
C LEU A 107 8.31 -0.10 8.70
N THR A 108 7.63 -0.78 7.78
CA THR A 108 6.55 -0.19 6.96
C THR A 108 5.21 -0.93 7.09
N MET A 109 5.08 -1.87 8.04
CA MET A 109 3.81 -2.56 8.28
C MET A 109 2.82 -1.70 9.08
N PRO A 110 1.51 -2.02 9.07
CA PRO A 110 0.51 -1.30 9.86
C PRO A 110 0.87 -1.24 11.34
N VAL A 111 0.59 -0.10 11.97
CA VAL A 111 1.01 0.20 13.36
C VAL A 111 0.59 -0.88 14.37
N PRO A 112 -0.65 -1.43 14.35
CA PRO A 112 -1.01 -2.53 15.24
C PRO A 112 -0.08 -3.75 15.13
N GLN A 113 0.42 -4.07 13.93
CA GLN A 113 1.36 -5.19 13.73
C GLN A 113 2.74 -4.86 14.29
N LEU A 114 3.19 -3.60 14.15
CA LEU A 114 4.43 -3.12 14.77
C LEU A 114 4.38 -3.24 16.28
N LEU A 115 3.27 -2.84 16.90
CA LEU A 115 3.07 -2.93 18.36
C LEU A 115 3.05 -4.38 18.88
N LEU A 116 2.84 -5.37 18.01
CA LEU A 116 2.89 -6.79 18.35
C LEU A 116 4.30 -7.38 18.31
N LEU A 117 5.28 -6.71 17.68
CA LEU A 117 6.66 -7.20 17.63
C LEU A 117 7.24 -7.40 19.03
N GLU A 118 7.94 -8.51 19.22
CA GLU A 118 8.66 -8.80 20.45
C GLU A 118 10.11 -8.27 20.40
N GLY A 119 10.81 -8.37 21.54
CA GLY A 119 12.22 -8.00 21.65
C GLY A 119 12.46 -6.59 22.15
N THR A 120 13.73 -6.16 22.11
CA THR A 120 14.15 -4.86 22.67
C THR A 120 13.66 -3.66 21.85
N ILE A 121 13.17 -3.85 20.62
CA ILE A 121 12.67 -2.73 19.79
C ILE A 121 11.63 -1.86 20.51
N LYS A 122 10.79 -2.45 21.37
CA LYS A 122 9.78 -1.71 22.14
C LYS A 122 10.39 -0.80 23.19
N SER A 123 11.49 -1.20 23.83
CA SER A 123 12.19 -0.38 24.83
C SER A 123 13.03 0.73 24.19
N GLU A 124 13.38 0.58 22.92
CA GLU A 124 14.11 1.61 22.15
C GLU A 124 13.18 2.75 21.65
N LEU A 125 11.86 2.53 21.69
CA LEU A 125 10.88 3.56 21.33
C LEU A 125 10.55 4.45 22.54
N ASN A 126 10.62 5.76 22.34
CA ASN A 126 10.16 6.73 23.34
C ASN A 126 8.66 6.50 23.67
N ALA A 127 8.29 6.60 24.95
CA ALA A 127 6.92 6.50 25.43
C ALA A 127 5.92 7.38 24.67
N ASP A 128 6.29 8.60 24.29
CA ASP A 128 5.43 9.52 23.52
C ASP A 128 5.13 8.96 22.12
N VAL A 129 6.14 8.39 21.47
CA VAL A 129 5.98 7.72 20.16
C VAL A 129 5.06 6.52 20.32
N VAL A 130 5.26 5.70 21.35
CA VAL A 130 4.40 4.54 21.60
C VAL A 130 2.95 4.95 21.84
N ASN A 131 2.70 6.02 22.59
CA ASN A 131 1.36 6.53 22.84
C ASN A 131 0.70 7.06 21.56
N ASN A 132 1.45 7.77 20.72
CA ASN A 132 0.97 8.23 19.42
C ASN A 132 0.67 7.05 18.48
N LEU A 133 1.49 6.00 18.49
CA LEU A 133 1.23 4.80 17.69
C LEU A 133 -0.04 4.07 18.15
N LYS A 134 -0.31 4.02 19.46
CA LYS A 134 -1.53 3.40 20.00
C LYS A 134 -2.82 4.13 19.63
N SER A 135 -2.77 5.42 19.27
CA SER A 135 -3.95 6.17 18.84
C SER A 135 -4.32 5.95 17.37
N VAL A 136 -3.43 5.32 16.59
CA VAL A 136 -3.68 5.02 15.18
C VAL A 136 -4.72 3.91 15.05
N THR A 137 -5.79 4.18 14.31
CA THR A 137 -6.86 3.22 14.04
C THR A 137 -7.01 2.98 12.55
N TYR A 138 -7.41 1.75 12.20
CA TYR A 138 -7.68 1.34 10.83
C TYR A 138 -9.09 0.77 10.75
N SER A 139 -9.79 1.04 9.64
CA SER A 139 -11.09 0.43 9.35
C SER A 139 -10.92 -0.94 8.70
N SER A 140 -11.74 -1.91 9.09
CA SER A 140 -11.82 -3.21 8.40
C SER A 140 -12.83 -3.16 7.25
N ARG A 141 -12.48 -3.75 6.10
CA ARG A 141 -13.38 -3.89 4.94
C ARG A 141 -13.23 -5.28 4.32
N TYR A 142 -14.32 -5.78 3.75
CA TYR A 142 -14.33 -6.99 2.91
C TYR A 142 -14.33 -6.59 1.44
N VAL A 143 -13.70 -7.41 0.60
CA VAL A 143 -13.64 -7.20 -0.83
C VAL A 143 -14.13 -8.46 -1.52
N LEU A 144 -15.08 -8.31 -2.44
CA LEU A 144 -15.58 -9.38 -3.30
C LEU A 144 -15.13 -9.13 -4.74
N VAL A 145 -14.53 -10.14 -5.35
CA VAL A 145 -14.09 -10.09 -6.75
C VAL A 145 -14.78 -11.22 -7.50
N LEU A 146 -15.51 -10.86 -8.55
CA LEU A 146 -16.23 -11.79 -9.41
C LEU A 146 -15.60 -11.81 -10.80
N PHE A 147 -15.47 -12.99 -11.38
CA PHE A 147 -14.95 -13.18 -12.73
C PHE A 147 -16.08 -13.68 -13.63
N PHE A 148 -16.25 -13.02 -14.76
CA PHE A 148 -17.29 -13.34 -15.73
C PHE A 148 -16.63 -13.70 -17.07
N LEU A 149 -17.26 -14.63 -17.79
CA LEU A 149 -16.86 -14.95 -19.16
C LEU A 149 -17.37 -13.87 -20.13
N ASP A 150 -18.59 -13.42 -19.91
CA ASP A 150 -19.22 -12.38 -20.70
C ASP A 150 -18.92 -10.99 -20.14
N LYS A 151 -18.87 -10.02 -21.05
CA LYS A 151 -18.71 -8.61 -20.67
C LYS A 151 -20.00 -8.10 -20.06
N ILE A 152 -19.88 -7.44 -18.91
CA ILE A 152 -20.97 -6.66 -18.33
C ILE A 152 -21.07 -5.34 -19.11
N ASN A 153 -22.25 -5.07 -19.68
CA ASN A 153 -22.50 -3.89 -20.50
C ASN A 153 -23.15 -2.79 -19.66
N GLU A 154 -22.32 -2.05 -18.93
CA GLU A 154 -22.71 -0.84 -18.22
C GLU A 154 -22.09 0.39 -18.89
N GLU A 155 -22.73 1.55 -18.75
CA GLU A 155 -22.23 2.82 -19.27
C GLU A 155 -21.10 3.43 -18.39
N TRP A 156 -20.93 2.91 -17.17
CA TRP A 156 -19.95 3.35 -16.19
C TRP A 156 -18.90 2.27 -15.89
N GLY A 157 -17.71 2.70 -15.45
CA GLY A 157 -16.61 1.79 -15.11
C GLY A 157 -16.48 1.50 -13.61
N ALA A 158 -16.97 2.40 -12.76
CA ALA A 158 -17.10 2.19 -11.32
C ALA A 158 -18.25 3.02 -10.74
N GLN A 159 -18.76 2.63 -9.58
CA GLN A 159 -19.84 3.34 -8.89
C GLN A 159 -19.60 3.32 -7.37
N TYR A 160 -19.73 4.49 -6.74
CA TYR A 160 -19.87 4.61 -5.30
C TYR A 160 -21.30 4.28 -4.87
N ILE A 161 -21.43 3.37 -3.90
CA ILE A 161 -22.71 2.98 -3.30
C ILE A 161 -22.71 3.48 -1.86
N ASP A 162 -23.48 4.53 -1.56
CA ASP A 162 -23.48 5.21 -0.26
C ASP A 162 -24.81 5.08 0.51
N LYS A 163 -25.83 4.49 -0.12
CA LYS A 163 -27.18 4.32 0.43
C LYS A 163 -27.54 2.86 0.75
N ASP A 164 -26.64 1.92 0.50
CA ASP A 164 -26.90 0.51 0.76
C ASP A 164 -26.54 0.15 2.22
N PRO A 165 -27.39 -0.63 2.92
CA PRO A 165 -27.14 -0.99 4.32
C PRO A 165 -25.93 -1.94 4.49
N ILE A 166 -25.56 -2.67 3.44
CA ILE A 166 -24.53 -3.72 3.43
C ILE A 166 -23.28 -3.23 2.69
N PHE A 167 -23.46 -2.63 1.52
CA PHE A 167 -22.36 -2.10 0.70
C PHE A 167 -22.08 -0.64 1.07
N ARG A 168 -20.92 -0.38 1.69
CA ARG A 168 -20.46 0.95 2.11
C ARG A 168 -19.02 1.21 1.69
#